data_AF-A0A497N7R4-F1
#
_entry.id   AF-A0A497N7R4-F1
#
_cell.length_a   1.000
_cell.length_b   1.000
_cell.length_c   1.000
_cell.angle_alpha   90.00
_cell.angle_beta   90.00
_cell.angle_gamma   90.00
#
_symmetry.space_group_name_H-M   'P 1'
#
loop_
_entity.id
_entity.type
_entity.pdbx_description
1 polymer ?
#
loop_
_entity_poly.entity_id
_entity_poly.type
_entity_poly.pdbx_seq_one_letter_code
_entity_poly.pdbx_strand_id
1 'polypeptide(L)'
;KERVWVVNPNHPIAEGLGEYFELEHTEMYGEYFDIPQPDELVFISWFKGGEVFRSGCCFKRGRGKIFYFRPGHETLPIYHDPNVLKVIGNAVKWASPTRGFKPKFGNVKPLEELC
;
A
#
# COMPACT_ATOMS: atom_id res chain seq x y z
N LYS A 1 -5.54 -18.03 -10.09
CA LYS A 1 -4.67 -18.21 -8.91
C LYS A 1 -3.64 -17.12 -8.85
N GLU A 2 -3.65 -16.41 -7.73
CA GLU A 2 -2.64 -15.43 -7.33
C GLU A 2 -2.02 -15.88 -6.01
N ARG A 3 -0.72 -15.67 -5.87
CA ARG A 3 -0.01 -15.77 -4.60
C ARG A 3 0.53 -14.39 -4.26
N VAL A 4 0.12 -13.85 -3.11
CA VAL A 4 0.53 -12.54 -2.63
C VAL A 4 1.65 -12.72 -1.62
N TRP A 5 2.88 -12.38 -1.99
CA TRP A 5 4.07 -12.48 -1.14
C TRP A 5 4.26 -11.22 -0.32
N VAL A 6 4.53 -11.39 0.98
CA VAL A 6 5.01 -10.33 1.87
C VAL A 6 6.49 -10.10 1.62
N VAL A 7 6.85 -8.94 1.09
CA VAL A 7 8.25 -8.59 0.80
C VAL A 7 8.84 -7.57 1.77
N ASN A 8 7.99 -6.95 2.60
CA ASN A 8 8.40 -6.15 3.75
C ASN A 8 7.75 -6.69 5.03
N PRO A 9 8.32 -7.74 5.65
CA PRO A 9 7.70 -8.44 6.78
C PRO A 9 7.60 -7.58 8.06
N ASN A 10 8.39 -6.51 8.17
CA ASN A 10 8.38 -5.62 9.31
C ASN A 10 7.37 -4.47 9.18
N HIS A 11 6.67 -4.36 8.04
CA HIS A 11 5.74 -3.27 7.81
C HIS A 11 4.44 -3.48 8.61
N PRO A 12 3.87 -2.44 9.25
CA PRO A 12 2.63 -2.57 10.03
C PRO A 12 1.45 -3.13 9.23
N ILE A 13 1.41 -2.91 7.92
CA ILE A 13 0.38 -3.47 7.03
C ILE A 13 0.45 -5.01 6.98
N ALA A 14 1.65 -5.58 7.07
CA ALA A 14 1.87 -7.02 7.03
C ALA A 14 1.68 -7.70 8.40
N GLU A 15 1.33 -6.95 9.45
CA GLU A 15 1.23 -7.48 10.81
C GLU A 15 0.24 -8.66 10.90
N GLY A 16 0.76 -9.79 11.38
CA GLY A 16 -0.01 -11.03 11.58
C GLY A 16 -0.37 -11.78 10.30
N LEU A 17 0.30 -11.49 9.19
CA LEU A 17 0.28 -12.32 7.98
C LEU A 17 1.45 -13.32 8.00
N GLY A 18 1.34 -14.40 7.22
CA GLY A 18 2.47 -15.28 6.91
C GLY A 18 3.36 -14.71 5.80
N GLU A 19 4.32 -15.50 5.32
CA GLU A 19 5.21 -15.10 4.21
C GLU A 19 4.44 -14.80 2.90
N TYR A 20 3.30 -15.47 2.71
CA TYR A 20 2.36 -15.21 1.63
C TYR A 20 0.95 -15.69 2.01
N PHE A 21 -0.03 -15.29 1.22
CA PHE A 21 -1.35 -15.92 1.17
C PHE A 21 -1.79 -16.11 -0.29
N GLU A 22 -2.76 -16.98 -0.53
CA GLU A 22 -3.20 -17.33 -1.89
C GLU A 22 -4.67 -16.96 -2.11
N LEU A 23 -4.96 -16.46 -3.31
CA LEU A 23 -6.32 -16.23 -3.79
C LEU A 23 -6.56 -17.14 -5.00
N GLU A 24 -7.52 -18.05 -4.88
CA GLU A 24 -7.74 -19.11 -5.88
C GLU A 24 -8.19 -18.54 -7.23
N HIS A 25 -9.15 -17.62 -7.19
CA HIS A 25 -9.68 -16.91 -8.34
C HIS A 25 -9.44 -15.40 -8.17
N THR A 26 -8.84 -14.77 -9.19
CA THR A 26 -8.66 -13.33 -9.26
C THR A 26 -8.38 -12.88 -10.70
N GLU A 27 -8.64 -11.62 -10.99
CA GLU A 27 -8.18 -10.94 -12.20
C GLU A 27 -6.65 -10.69 -12.12
N MET A 28 -5.95 -10.90 -13.25
CA MET A 28 -4.51 -10.71 -13.36
C MET A 28 -4.19 -9.28 -13.79
N TYR A 29 -3.36 -8.58 -13.00
CA TYR A 29 -2.61 -7.41 -13.44
C TYR A 29 -1.12 -7.78 -13.47
N GLY A 30 -0.37 -7.26 -14.44
CA GLY A 30 1.05 -7.55 -14.61
C GLY A 30 1.90 -6.29 -14.71
N GLU A 31 3.19 -6.42 -14.40
CA GLU A 31 4.18 -5.39 -14.75
C GLU A 31 4.34 -5.27 -16.28
N TYR A 32 4.70 -4.12 -16.85
CA TYR A 32 5.06 -2.86 -16.20
C TYR A 32 3.83 -2.06 -15.74
N PHE A 33 3.75 -1.79 -14.43
CA PHE A 33 2.75 -0.93 -13.84
C PHE A 33 3.27 0.52 -13.79
N ASP A 34 2.68 1.39 -14.63
CA ASP A 34 3.12 2.78 -14.80
C ASP A 34 2.71 3.69 -13.64
N ILE A 35 3.35 3.46 -12.50
CA ILE A 35 3.26 4.27 -11.30
C ILE A 35 4.65 4.79 -10.93
N PRO A 36 4.75 5.93 -10.22
CA PRO A 36 6.01 6.31 -9.61
C PRO A 36 6.51 5.18 -8.70
N GLN A 37 7.83 5.12 -8.48
CA GLN A 37 8.40 4.17 -7.54
C GLN A 37 7.72 4.32 -6.16
N PRO A 38 7.18 3.24 -5.56
CA PRO A 38 6.60 3.29 -4.22
C PRO A 38 7.65 3.71 -3.18
N ASP A 39 7.21 4.44 -2.15
CA ASP A 39 8.06 4.75 -1.01
C ASP A 39 8.43 3.46 -0.24
N GLU A 40 7.45 2.55 -0.12
CA GLU A 40 7.64 1.21 0.44
C GLU A 40 6.78 0.22 -0.35
N LEU A 41 7.35 -0.96 -0.63
CA LEU A 41 6.66 -2.07 -1.28
C LEU A 41 6.39 -3.14 -0.23
N VAL A 42 5.12 -3.44 0.03
CA VAL A 42 4.68 -4.40 1.05
C VAL A 42 4.41 -5.77 0.44
N PHE A 43 3.78 -5.80 -0.74
CA PHE A 43 3.37 -7.04 -1.40
C PHE A 43 3.82 -7.11 -2.86
N ILE A 44 4.21 -8.30 -3.29
CA ILE A 44 4.36 -8.69 -4.70
C ILE A 44 3.44 -9.87 -4.97
N SER A 45 2.62 -9.75 -6.01
CA SER A 45 1.79 -10.85 -6.49
C SER A 45 2.50 -11.64 -7.57
N TRP A 46 2.35 -12.95 -7.52
CA TRP A 46 2.61 -13.88 -8.62
C TRP A 46 1.27 -14.40 -9.15
N PHE A 47 1.13 -14.49 -10.47
CA PHE A 47 -0.05 -15.04 -11.11
C PHE A 47 0.28 -16.34 -11.83
N LYS A 48 -0.72 -17.23 -11.94
CA LYS A 48 -0.58 -18.51 -12.65
C LYS A 48 -0.09 -18.37 -14.10
N GLY A 49 -0.35 -17.23 -14.76
CA GLY A 49 0.13 -16.94 -16.11
C GLY A 49 1.63 -16.65 -16.20
N GLY A 50 2.31 -16.47 -15.07
CA GLY A 50 3.75 -16.16 -14.99
C GLY A 50 4.04 -14.69 -14.71
N GLU A 51 3.02 -13.82 -14.76
CA GLU A 51 3.15 -12.41 -14.47
C GLU A 51 3.40 -12.16 -12.98
N VAL A 52 4.10 -11.06 -12.70
CA VAL A 52 4.28 -10.51 -11.36
C VAL A 52 3.71 -9.10 -11.31
N PHE A 53 3.38 -8.63 -10.11
CA PHE A 53 2.83 -7.30 -9.93
C PHE A 53 3.17 -6.72 -8.55
N ARG A 54 3.53 -5.45 -8.48
CA ARG A 54 3.66 -4.70 -7.22
C ARG A 54 2.27 -4.43 -6.61
N SER A 55 1.74 -5.43 -5.90
CA SER A 55 0.35 -5.48 -5.44
C SER A 55 0.05 -4.77 -4.12
N GLY A 56 1.07 -4.27 -3.43
CA GLY A 56 0.94 -3.53 -2.17
C GLY A 56 1.92 -2.37 -2.10
N CYS A 57 1.50 -1.17 -2.49
CA CYS A 57 2.39 -0.01 -2.62
C CYS A 57 2.01 1.11 -1.64
N CYS A 58 2.99 1.59 -0.88
CA CYS A 58 2.83 2.75 0.00
C CYS A 58 3.37 4.01 -0.68
N PHE A 59 2.65 5.13 -0.53
CA PHE A 59 3.09 6.45 -0.96
C PHE A 59 2.78 7.51 0.08
N LYS A 60 3.53 8.61 0.04
CA LYS A 60 3.27 9.83 0.81
C LYS A 60 2.97 10.99 -0.14
N ARG A 61 1.95 11.77 0.19
CA ARG A 61 1.59 13.02 -0.51
C ARG A 61 1.30 14.10 0.52
N GLY A 62 2.22 15.05 0.65
CA GLY A 62 2.20 16.01 1.76
C GLY A 62 2.20 15.28 3.11
N ARG A 63 1.12 15.46 3.88
CA ARG A 63 0.91 14.76 5.17
C ARG A 63 0.11 13.47 5.05
N GLY A 64 -0.44 13.19 3.87
CA GLY A 64 -1.26 12.02 3.60
C GLY A 64 -0.39 10.79 3.35
N LYS A 65 -0.89 9.65 3.82
CA LYS A 65 -0.38 8.32 3.51
C LYS A 65 -1.37 7.63 2.58
N ILE A 66 -0.87 6.98 1.55
CA ILE A 66 -1.66 6.29 0.53
C ILE A 66 -1.18 4.85 0.50
N PHE A 67 -2.10 3.91 0.49
CA PHE A 67 -1.81 2.50 0.27
C PHE A 67 -2.64 2.01 -0.90
N TYR A 68 -1.97 1.52 -1.94
CA TYR A 68 -2.58 0.83 -3.06
C TYR A 68 -2.49 -0.68 -2.80
N PHE A 69 -3.64 -1.36 -2.83
CA PHE A 69 -3.74 -2.80 -2.65
C PHE A 69 -4.58 -3.40 -3.77
N ARG A 70 -4.00 -4.32 -4.54
CA ARG A 70 -4.56 -4.81 -5.81
C ARG A 70 -5.80 -5.72 -5.69
N PRO A 71 -5.87 -6.70 -4.77
CA PRO A 71 -6.97 -7.67 -4.76
C PRO A 71 -8.35 -7.01 -4.53
N GLY A 72 -9.30 -7.24 -5.45
CA GLY A 72 -10.64 -6.65 -5.29
C GLY A 72 -11.60 -6.73 -6.48
N HIS A 73 -11.37 -7.62 -7.46
CA HIS A 73 -12.22 -7.76 -8.64
C HIS A 73 -13.66 -8.16 -8.27
N GLU A 74 -14.64 -7.44 -8.81
CA GLU A 74 -16.03 -7.40 -8.35
C GLU A 74 -16.81 -8.69 -8.54
N THR A 75 -16.41 -9.53 -9.50
CA THR A 75 -17.10 -10.80 -9.79
C THR A 75 -16.69 -11.93 -8.85
N LEU A 76 -15.75 -11.67 -7.92
CA LEU A 76 -15.14 -12.68 -7.06
C LEU A 76 -15.24 -12.26 -5.58
N PRO A 77 -15.42 -13.23 -4.65
CA PRO A 77 -15.59 -12.95 -3.22
C PRO A 77 -14.26 -12.61 -2.51
N ILE A 78 -13.40 -11.79 -3.14
CA ILE A 78 -12.04 -11.48 -2.64
C ILE A 78 -12.09 -10.77 -1.29
N TYR A 79 -13.06 -9.87 -1.08
CA TYR A 79 -13.23 -9.16 0.19
C TYR A 79 -13.79 -10.03 1.31
N HIS A 80 -14.12 -11.30 1.07
CA HIS A 80 -14.49 -12.25 2.12
C HIS A 80 -13.27 -13.01 2.67
N ASP A 81 -12.11 -12.91 2.01
CA ASP A 81 -10.88 -13.53 2.47
C ASP A 81 -10.38 -12.83 3.75
N PRO A 82 -10.09 -13.58 4.84
CA PRO A 82 -9.69 -12.99 6.11
C PRO A 82 -8.33 -12.29 6.04
N ASN A 83 -7.41 -12.72 5.16
CA ASN A 83 -6.13 -12.05 4.98
C ASN A 83 -6.30 -10.71 4.27
N VAL A 84 -7.16 -10.67 3.24
CA VAL A 84 -7.50 -9.42 2.52
C VAL A 84 -8.09 -8.40 3.49
N LEU A 85 -9.08 -8.80 4.29
CA LEU A 85 -9.68 -7.92 5.30
C LEU A 85 -8.68 -7.47 6.37
N LYS A 86 -7.76 -8.36 6.77
CA LYS A 86 -6.69 -8.04 7.72
C LYS A 86 -5.72 -7.00 7.15
N VAL A 87 -5.29 -7.16 5.90
CA VAL A 87 -4.44 -6.17 5.20
C VAL A 87 -5.12 -4.81 5.17
N ILE A 88 -6.41 -4.76 4.78
CA ILE A 88 -7.18 -3.50 4.73
C ILE A 88 -7.28 -2.87 6.12
N GLY A 89 -7.60 -3.66 7.16
CA GLY A 89 -7.66 -3.17 8.54
C GLY A 89 -6.32 -2.60 9.04
N ASN A 90 -5.21 -3.29 8.75
CA ASN A 90 -3.87 -2.82 9.10
C ASN A 90 -3.49 -1.55 8.30
N ALA A 91 -3.84 -1.49 7.02
CA ALA A 91 -3.61 -0.33 6.17
C ALA A 91 -4.36 0.91 6.65
N VAL A 92 -5.61 0.77 7.10
CA VAL A 92 -6.38 1.87 7.71
C VAL A 92 -5.68 2.41 8.95
N LYS A 93 -5.20 1.53 9.84
CA LYS A 93 -4.44 1.94 11.04
C LYS A 93 -3.13 2.63 10.66
N TRP A 94 -2.37 2.07 9.73
CA TRP A 94 -1.13 2.65 9.24
C TRP A 94 -1.33 4.02 8.59
N ALA A 95 -2.39 4.16 7.78
CA ALA A 95 -2.73 5.39 7.06
C ALA A 95 -3.30 6.50 7.97
N SER A 96 -3.54 6.19 9.25
CA SER A 96 -4.04 7.19 10.20
C SER A 96 -3.17 8.45 10.24
N PRO A 97 -3.80 9.64 10.34
CA PRO A 97 -3.06 10.90 10.35
C PRO A 97 -2.09 10.99 11.53
N THR A 98 -0.84 11.33 11.24
CA THR A 98 0.13 11.66 12.30
C THR A 98 -0.08 13.10 12.76
N ARG A 99 -0.04 13.32 14.08
CA ARG A 99 -0.02 14.66 14.67
C ARG A 99 1.28 15.37 14.24
N GLY A 100 1.16 16.61 13.77
CA GLY A 100 2.27 17.38 13.23
C GLY A 100 1.83 18.77 12.80
N PHE A 101 2.80 19.66 12.54
CA PHE A 101 2.52 21.05 12.15
C PHE A 101 1.79 21.10 10.80
N LYS A 102 0.81 22.00 10.67
CA LYS A 102 0.17 22.28 9.37
C LYS A 102 1.13 23.18 8.57
N PRO A 103 1.61 22.75 7.39
CA PRO A 103 2.50 23.58 6.58
C PRO A 103 1.84 24.92 6.29
N LYS A 104 2.58 26.01 6.57
CA LYS A 104 2.22 27.36 6.16
C LYS A 104 3.05 27.70 4.93
N PHE A 105 2.40 28.22 3.90
CA PHE A 105 3.03 28.66 2.67
C PHE A 105 2.74 30.14 2.43
N GLY A 106 3.47 30.75 1.51
CA GLY A 106 3.30 32.15 1.13
C GLY A 106 4.37 33.06 1.73
N ASN A 107 4.13 34.37 1.65
CA ASN A 107 5.06 35.38 2.16
C ASN A 107 5.07 35.36 3.70
N VAL A 108 6.26 35.21 4.29
CA VAL A 108 6.47 35.21 5.74
C VAL A 108 7.43 36.33 6.11
N LYS A 109 7.18 36.98 7.24
CA LYS A 109 8.13 37.94 7.80
C LYS A 109 9.40 37.19 8.22
N PRO A 110 10.59 37.81 8.09
CA PRO A 110 11.81 37.24 8.61
C PRO A 110 11.64 36.98 10.12
N LEU A 111 12.18 35.87 10.59
CA LEU A 111 12.14 35.50 12.00
C LEU A 111 13.18 36.27 12.83
N GLU A 112 14.18 36.85 12.16
CA GLU A 112 15.29 37.61 12.75
C GLU A 112 15.36 39.00 12.11
N GLU A 113 16.03 39.95 12.77
CA GLU A 113 16.26 41.28 12.20
C GLU A 113 17.12 41.19 10.94
N LEU A 114 16.66 41.89 9.89
CA LEU A 114 17.43 42.09 8.68
C LEU A 114 18.31 43.33 8.91
N CYS A 115 19.62 43.13 9.10
CA CYS A 115 20.60 44.22 9.18
C CYS A 115 20.62 45.08 7.91
#